data_AF-A0A562I563-F1
#
_entry.id   AF-A0A562I563-F1
#
_cell.length_a   1.000
_cell.length_b   1.000
_cell.length_c   1.000
_cell.angle_alpha   90.00
_cell.angle_beta   90.00
_cell.angle_gamma   90.00
#
_symmetry.space_group_name_H-M   'P 1'
#
loop_
_entity.id
_entity.type
_entity.pdbx_description
1 polymer ?
#
loop_
_entity_poly.entity_id
_entity_poly.type
_entity_poly.pdbx_seq_one_letter_code
_entity_poly.pdbx_strand_id
1 'polypeptide(L)'
;MTDGDCGATVLANYEMTWSGRSPTSTSRSASTCSPDGRVLQTDRRGGVRLHDTKTNTTKVLAQIPVCTHSEDGMYGPAVDNDFATNRWVYL
;
A
#
# COMPACT_ATOMS: atom_id res chain seq x y z
N MET A 1 -34.24 -0.02 15.22
CA MET A 1 -33.00 -0.77 14.93
C MET A 1 -33.34 -1.74 13.83
N THR A 2 -32.81 -1.54 12.62
CA THR A 2 -32.82 -2.56 11.57
C THR A 2 -31.67 -3.50 11.87
N ASP A 3 -31.94 -4.80 11.99
CA ASP A 3 -30.88 -5.82 12.05
C ASP A 3 -29.93 -5.63 10.87
N GLY A 4 -28.63 -5.49 11.15
CA GLY A 4 -27.62 -5.45 10.10
C GLY A 4 -27.44 -6.85 9.53
N ASP A 5 -27.55 -7.02 8.21
CA ASP A 5 -27.60 -8.35 7.57
C ASP A 5 -26.27 -9.14 7.58
N CYS A 6 -25.23 -8.63 8.26
CA CYS A 6 -23.88 -9.20 8.31
C CYS A 6 -23.25 -9.52 6.93
N GLY A 7 -23.85 -9.12 5.81
CA GLY A 7 -23.39 -9.39 4.45
C GLY A 7 -22.00 -8.82 4.15
N ALA A 8 -21.56 -7.84 4.95
CA ALA A 8 -20.21 -7.27 4.89
C ALA A 8 -19.10 -8.28 5.25
N THR A 9 -19.42 -9.40 5.89
CA THR A 9 -18.45 -10.47 6.21
C THR A 9 -18.63 -11.71 5.34
N VAL A 10 -19.64 -11.73 4.46
CA VAL A 10 -19.89 -12.86 3.57
C VAL A 10 -18.97 -12.77 2.36
N LEU A 11 -17.88 -13.54 2.37
CA LEU A 11 -16.86 -13.56 1.31
C LEU A 11 -17.43 -13.81 -0.09
N ALA A 12 -18.56 -14.53 -0.21
CA ALA A 12 -19.23 -14.77 -1.49
C ALA A 12 -19.75 -13.48 -2.16
N ASN A 13 -19.88 -12.38 -1.42
CA ASN A 13 -20.26 -11.07 -1.94
C ASN A 13 -19.07 -10.28 -2.52
N TYR A 14 -17.85 -10.84 -2.48
CA TYR A 14 -16.62 -10.16 -2.88
C TYR A 14 -15.83 -10.99 -3.90
N GLU A 15 -15.18 -10.30 -4.84
CA GLU A 15 -14.17 -10.89 -5.70
C GLU A 15 -12.77 -10.48 -5.22
N MET A 16 -11.91 -11.47 -4.96
CA MET A 16 -10.56 -11.23 -4.46
C MET A 16 -9.54 -11.53 -5.54
N THR A 17 -8.95 -10.47 -6.10
CA THR A 17 -7.92 -10.59 -7.13
C THR A 17 -6.53 -10.45 -6.54
N TRP A 18 -5.61 -11.32 -6.95
CA TRP A 18 -4.22 -11.27 -6.50
C TRP A 18 -3.44 -10.16 -7.23
N SER A 19 -3.01 -9.13 -6.50
CA SER A 19 -2.24 -8.01 -7.07
C SER A 19 -0.73 -8.27 -7.15
N GLY A 20 -0.21 -9.36 -6.57
CA GLY A 20 1.19 -9.76 -6.66
C GLY A 20 1.80 -10.24 -5.34
N ARG A 21 2.74 -11.20 -5.40
CA ARG A 21 3.55 -11.64 -4.25
C ARG A 21 4.83 -10.84 -4.27
N SER A 22 5.01 -9.88 -3.37
CA SER A 22 6.32 -9.22 -3.21
C SER A 22 7.13 -10.02 -2.16
N PRO A 23 8.18 -10.77 -2.55
CA PRO A 23 8.83 -11.74 -1.66
C PRO A 23 9.73 -11.14 -0.57
N THR A 24 9.86 -9.80 -0.48
CA THR A 24 10.97 -9.14 0.23
C THR A 24 10.57 -8.17 1.35
N SER A 25 9.30 -8.09 1.76
CA SER A 25 8.93 -7.18 2.87
C SER A 25 8.91 -7.92 4.20
N THR A 26 9.82 -7.56 5.09
CA THR A 26 9.92 -8.10 6.45
C THR A 26 8.98 -7.41 7.45
N SER A 27 8.27 -6.34 7.05
CA SER A 27 7.20 -5.69 7.84
C SER A 27 6.50 -4.60 7.00
N ARG A 28 5.53 -4.99 6.15
CA ARG A 28 4.77 -4.01 5.36
C ARG A 28 3.72 -3.35 6.25
N SER A 29 3.74 -2.02 6.34
CA SER A 29 2.80 -1.26 7.17
C SER A 29 1.56 -0.86 6.39
N ALA A 30 1.75 -0.34 5.18
CA ALA A 30 0.66 0.24 4.42
C ALA A 30 0.94 0.26 2.91
N SER A 31 -0.13 0.38 2.14
CA SER A 31 -0.06 0.47 0.68
C SER A 31 -1.19 1.33 0.13
N THR A 32 -0.90 2.06 -0.94
CA THR A 32 -1.89 2.84 -1.70
C THR A 32 -1.76 2.55 -3.19
N CYS A 33 -2.88 2.57 -3.89
CA CYS A 33 -2.93 2.37 -5.34
C CYS A 33 -2.89 3.73 -6.04
N SER A 34 -1.97 3.87 -6.99
CA SER A 34 -1.94 5.01 -7.90
C SER A 34 -3.03 4.84 -8.98
N PRO A 35 -3.59 5.93 -9.53
CA PRO A 35 -4.53 5.87 -10.66
C PRO A 35 -3.98 5.12 -11.90
N ASP A 36 -2.66 5.02 -12.03
CA ASP A 36 -1.99 4.30 -13.12
C ASP A 36 -1.93 2.77 -12.94
N GLY A 37 -2.44 2.24 -11.81
CA GLY A 37 -2.47 0.81 -11.48
C GLY A 37 -1.24 0.28 -10.74
N ARG A 38 -0.27 1.13 -10.42
CA ARG A 38 0.88 0.78 -9.56
C ARG A 38 0.50 0.87 -8.09
N VAL A 39 1.16 0.06 -7.26
CA VAL A 39 0.94 0.02 -5.81
C VAL A 39 2.18 0.55 -5.11
N LEU A 40 2.03 1.67 -4.41
CA LEU A 40 3.07 2.22 -3.54
C LEU A 40 2.94 1.57 -2.16
N GLN A 41 4.06 1.14 -1.60
CA GLN A 41 4.13 0.39 -0.35
C GLN A 41 5.18 1.02 0.56
N THR A 42 4.83 1.14 1.82
CA THR A 42 5.75 1.54 2.89
C THR A 42 5.95 0.39 3.87
N ASP A 43 7.18 0.24 4.35
CA ASP A 43 7.51 -0.63 5.47
C ASP A 43 7.87 0.20 6.70
N ARG A 44 7.61 -0.37 7.88
CA ARG A 44 7.80 0.34 9.14
C ARG A 44 9.24 0.80 9.38
N ARG A 45 10.19 0.14 8.72
CA ARG A 45 11.62 0.44 8.79
C ARG A 45 12.04 1.56 7.83
N GLY A 46 11.11 2.23 7.16
CA GLY A 46 11.39 3.38 6.30
C GLY A 46 11.60 3.04 4.83
N GLY A 47 11.36 1.81 4.39
CA GLY A 47 11.45 1.44 2.99
C GLY A 47 10.22 1.86 2.18
N VAL A 48 10.45 2.55 1.06
CA VAL A 48 9.42 2.95 0.09
C VAL A 48 9.60 2.13 -1.18
N ARG A 49 8.57 1.40 -1.60
CA ARG A 49 8.61 0.49 -2.76
C ARG A 49 7.44 0.73 -3.67
N LEU A 50 7.68 0.61 -4.97
CA LEU A 50 6.65 0.69 -6.00
C LEU A 50 6.54 -0.66 -6.69
N HIS A 51 5.33 -1.23 -6.65
CA HIS A 51 4.99 -2.46 -7.34
C HIS A 51 4.17 -2.13 -8.58
N ASP A 52 4.62 -2.60 -9.74
CA ASP A 52 3.87 -2.54 -10.98
C ASP A 52 3.13 -3.87 -11.18
N THR A 53 1.81 -3.80 -11.11
CA THR A 53 0.90 -4.96 -11.23
C THR A 53 0.87 -5.53 -12.64
N LYS A 54 1.19 -4.73 -13.68
CA LYS A 54 1.19 -5.19 -15.08
C LYS A 54 2.42 -6.01 -15.41
N THR A 55 3.58 -5.58 -14.90
CA THR A 55 4.86 -6.26 -15.13
C THR A 55 5.22 -7.23 -14.00
N ASN A 56 4.45 -7.22 -12.91
CA ASN A 56 4.70 -7.98 -11.68
C ASN A 56 6.11 -7.71 -11.11
N THR A 57 6.60 -6.47 -11.24
CA THR A 57 7.92 -6.06 -10.76
C THR A 57 7.80 -5.13 -9.56
N THR A 58 8.73 -5.24 -8.62
CA THR A 58 8.81 -4.34 -7.45
C THR A 58 10.16 -3.63 -7.45
N LYS A 59 10.13 -2.31 -7.34
CA LYS A 59 11.32 -1.46 -7.23
C LYS A 59 11.37 -0.74 -5.89
N VAL A 60 12.54 -0.67 -5.28
CA VAL A 60 12.78 0.21 -4.13
C VAL A 60 12.99 1.63 -4.64
N LEU A 61 12.19 2.57 -4.14
CA LEU A 61 12.28 3.99 -4.50
C LEU A 61 13.19 4.75 -3.54
N ALA A 62 13.04 4.51 -2.24
CA ALA A 62 13.78 5.22 -1.21
C ALA A 62 13.88 4.39 0.09
N GLN A 63 14.85 4.74 0.91
CA GLN A 63 15.00 4.29 2.29
C GLN A 63 15.13 5.53 3.18
N ILE A 64 14.11 5.77 4.00
CA ILE A 64 14.03 6.94 4.88
C ILE A 64 14.51 6.54 6.27
N PRO A 65 15.44 7.30 6.89
CA PRO A 65 15.81 7.08 8.29
C PRO A 65 14.61 7.38 9.19
N VAL A 66 14.18 6.40 9.99
CA VAL A 66 13.06 6.52 10.93
C VAL A 66 13.41 5.92 12.29
N CYS A 67 12.72 6.35 13.35
CA CYS A 67 12.73 5.63 14.62
C CYS A 67 12.03 4.28 14.42
N THR A 68 12.58 3.20 14.97
CA THR A 68 12.03 1.84 14.80
C THR A 68 11.69 1.17 16.13
N HIS A 69 11.57 1.95 17.20
CA HIS A 69 11.27 1.42 18.52
C HIS A 69 9.78 1.03 18.64
N SER A 70 9.48 -0.10 19.29
CA SER A 70 8.11 -0.55 19.61
C SER A 70 7.13 -0.63 18.43
N GLU A 71 6.19 0.30 18.24
CA GLU A 71 5.30 0.45 17.05
C GLU A 71 5.62 1.70 16.20
N ASP A 72 6.67 2.45 16.55
CA ASP A 72 7.11 3.63 15.81
C ASP A 72 7.76 3.26 14.48
N GLY A 73 7.64 4.14 13.50
CA GLY A 73 8.22 3.96 12.17
C GLY A 73 7.47 4.72 11.12
N MET A 74 7.67 4.30 9.87
CA MET A 74 6.95 4.85 8.73
C MET A 74 5.57 4.22 8.60
N TYR A 75 4.56 5.08 8.40
CA TYR A 75 3.16 4.70 8.21
C TYR A 75 2.78 4.77 6.73
N GLY A 76 1.49 4.94 6.45
CA GLY A 76 0.93 4.87 5.10
C GLY A 76 1.22 6.11 4.26
N PRO A 77 1.57 5.92 2.98
CA PRO A 77 1.75 7.02 2.06
C PRO A 77 0.40 7.54 1.57
N ALA A 78 0.35 8.80 1.16
CA ALA A 78 -0.77 9.39 0.43
C ALA A 78 -0.29 9.88 -0.95
N VAL A 79 -1.08 9.60 -1.99
CA VAL A 79 -0.85 10.08 -3.36
C VAL A 79 -1.73 11.30 -3.56
N ASP A 80 -1.15 12.38 -4.10
CA ASP A 80 -1.90 13.60 -4.37
C ASP A 80 -2.99 13.37 -5.44
N ASN A 81 -4.14 14.04 -5.33
CA ASN A 81 -5.23 13.89 -6.30
C ASN A 81 -4.81 14.31 -7.72
N ASP A 82 -3.90 15.28 -7.84
CA ASP A 82 -3.35 15.78 -9.10
C ASP A 82 -2.02 15.08 -9.47
N PHE A 83 -1.77 13.86 -8.98
CA PHE A 83 -0.52 13.11 -9.20
C PHE A 83 -0.12 13.00 -10.69
N ALA A 84 -1.09 12.93 -11.60
CA ALA A 84 -0.85 12.88 -13.04
C ALA A 84 -0.09 14.11 -13.58
N THR A 85 -0.22 15.26 -12.92
CA THR A 85 0.45 16.51 -13.32
C THR A 85 1.61 16.85 -12.40
N ASN A 86 1.43 16.68 -11.08
CA ASN A 86 2.34 17.23 -10.07
C ASN A 86 3.32 16.20 -9.49
N ARG A 87 2.99 14.91 -9.60
CA ARG A 87 3.79 13.76 -9.13
C ARG A 87 4.14 13.79 -7.64
N TRP A 88 3.31 14.40 -6.79
CA TRP A 88 3.55 14.46 -5.34
C TRP A 88 3.07 13.21 -4.60
N VAL A 89 3.88 12.78 -3.64
CA VAL A 89 3.59 11.71 -2.70
C VAL A 89 3.97 12.19 -1.30
N TYR A 90 3.08 11.98 -0.34
CA TYR A 90 3.26 12.31 1.06
C TYR A 90 3.54 11.03 1.86
N LEU A 91 4.47 11.12 2.81
CA LEU A 91 4.96 10.00 3.63
C LEU A 91 4.85 10.33 5.11
#